data_AF-X1DHB3-F1
#
_entry.id   AF-X1DHB3-F1
#
_cell.length_a   1.000
_cell.length_b   1.000
_cell.length_c   1.000
_cell.angle_alpha   90.00
_cell.angle_beta   90.00
_cell.angle_gamma   90.00
#
_symmetry.space_group_name_H-M   'P 1'
#
loop_
_entity.id
_entity.type
_entity.pdbx_description
1 polymer ?
#
loop_
_entity_poly.entity_id
_entity_poly.type
_entity_poly.pdbx_seq_one_letter_code
_entity_poly.pdbx_strand_id
1 'polypeptide(L)'
;MKHYLALTCEAMARSLYASAATSQNIISVRLFTQGLHNTPKKLRSILQEEIDALETDQYDAILLVYGMCGTSTVGLTARRTPLVIPRAHDCISLYLGSGQRYQEEFDRHPGTYWYSVD
;
A
#
# COMPACT_ATOMS: atom_id res chain seq x y z
N MET A 1 9.42 18.75 -8.86
CA MET A 1 8.15 18.00 -8.78
C MET A 1 8.43 16.58 -9.24
N LYS A 2 8.08 15.58 -8.44
CA LYS A 2 8.28 14.16 -8.77
C LYS A 2 6.97 13.53 -9.22
N HIS A 3 7.06 12.45 -9.99
CA HIS A 3 5.94 11.68 -10.52
C HIS A 3 5.98 10.28 -9.90
N TYR A 4 4.93 9.94 -9.15
CA TYR A 4 4.83 8.67 -8.46
C TYR A 4 3.64 7.86 -8.94
N LEU A 5 3.78 6.54 -8.89
CA LEU A 5 2.68 5.60 -9.03
C LEU A 5 2.36 5.01 -7.65
N ALA A 6 1.14 5.20 -7.16
CA ALA A 6 0.66 4.53 -5.96
C ALA A 6 -0.15 3.28 -6.34
N LEU A 7 0.29 2.12 -5.84
CA LEU A 7 -0.44 0.86 -5.91
C LEU A 7 -1.12 0.64 -4.56
N THR A 8 -2.45 0.46 -4.53
CA THR A 8 -3.18 0.37 -3.26
C THR A 8 -4.47 -0.45 -3.31
N CYS A 9 -4.90 -0.97 -2.15
CA CYS A 9 -6.23 -1.53 -1.96
C CYS A 9 -7.31 -0.44 -2.08
N GLU A 10 -8.48 -0.78 -2.61
CA GLU A 10 -9.69 0.07 -2.56
C GLU A 10 -10.01 0.55 -1.14
N ALA A 11 -9.75 -0.26 -0.12
CA ALA A 11 -9.92 0.14 1.28
C ALA A 11 -9.12 1.42 1.63
N MET A 12 -8.01 1.74 0.96
CA MET A 12 -7.23 2.95 1.24
C MET A 12 -7.58 4.12 0.32
N ALA A 13 -8.57 3.97 -0.57
CA ALA A 13 -8.77 4.88 -1.70
C ALA A 13 -8.99 6.32 -1.24
N ARG A 14 -9.91 6.58 -0.30
CA ARG A 14 -10.26 7.96 0.09
C ARG A 14 -9.08 8.64 0.79
N SER A 15 -8.42 7.91 1.69
CA SER A 15 -7.23 8.39 2.41
C SER A 15 -6.08 8.71 1.46
N LEU A 16 -5.83 7.85 0.47
CA LEU A 16 -4.79 8.07 -0.53
C LEU A 16 -5.12 9.24 -1.45
N TYR A 17 -6.36 9.34 -1.96
CA TYR A 17 -6.75 10.46 -2.82
C TYR A 17 -6.68 11.80 -2.09
N ALA A 18 -7.09 11.88 -0.82
CA ALA A 18 -6.94 13.08 -0.01
C ALA A 18 -5.46 13.50 0.15
N SER A 19 -4.58 12.52 0.36
CA SER A 19 -3.13 12.76 0.45
C SER A 19 -2.55 13.19 -0.91
N ALA A 20 -2.98 12.57 -2.01
CA ALA A 20 -2.54 12.91 -3.35
C ALA A 20 -2.96 14.32 -3.77
N ALA A 21 -4.17 14.74 -3.42
CA ALA A 21 -4.71 16.06 -3.76
C ALA A 21 -3.94 17.23 -3.13
N THR A 22 -3.22 16.98 -2.03
CA THR A 22 -2.47 18.01 -1.27
C THR A 22 -0.95 17.87 -1.40
N SER A 23 -0.47 16.87 -2.14
CA SER A 23 0.94 16.58 -2.37
C SER A 23 1.60 17.63 -3.28
N GLN A 24 2.88 17.93 -3.04
CA GLN A 24 3.71 18.71 -3.97
C GLN A 24 4.16 17.91 -5.21
N ASN A 25 3.92 16.60 -5.20
CA ASN A 25 4.28 15.65 -6.26
C ASN A 25 3.02 15.12 -6.94
N ILE A 26 3.14 14.74 -8.21
CA ILE A 26 2.04 14.14 -8.97
C ILE A 26 1.96 12.65 -8.62
N ILE A 27 0.80 12.20 -8.19
CA ILE A 27 0.57 10.80 -7.79
C ILE A 27 -0.51 10.19 -8.67
N SER A 28 -0.13 9.29 -9.57
CA SER A 28 -1.05 8.41 -10.27
C SER A 28 -1.48 7.28 -9.32
N VAL A 29 -2.77 6.98 -9.24
CA VAL A 29 -3.32 5.96 -8.33
C VAL A 29 -3.86 4.77 -9.13
N ARG A 30 -3.41 3.57 -8.79
CA ARG A 30 -4.01 2.29 -9.21
C ARG A 30 -4.61 1.58 -8.00
N LEU A 31 -5.92 1.36 -8.08
CA LEU A 31 -6.70 0.66 -7.06
C LEU A 31 -6.83 -0.82 -7.42
N PHE A 32 -6.71 -1.68 -6.41
CA PHE A 32 -6.99 -3.11 -6.52
C PHE A 32 -8.16 -3.49 -5.62
N THR A 33 -8.97 -4.44 -6.10
CA THR A 33 -10.18 -4.89 -5.41
C THR A 33 -9.90 -5.27 -3.96
N GLN A 34 -10.76 -4.79 -3.06
CA GLN A 34 -10.68 -5.14 -1.65
C GLN A 34 -10.75 -6.66 -1.43
N GLY A 35 -10.01 -7.16 -0.42
CA GLY A 35 -10.01 -8.58 -0.05
C GLY A 35 -8.93 -9.43 -0.72
N LEU A 36 -8.16 -8.89 -1.67
CA LEU A 36 -7.03 -9.62 -2.28
C LEU A 36 -5.95 -10.05 -1.27
N HIS A 37 -5.85 -9.40 -0.10
CA HIS A 37 -4.95 -9.81 1.00
C HIS A 37 -5.29 -11.21 1.55
N ASN A 38 -6.52 -11.69 1.36
CA ASN A 38 -6.91 -13.07 1.69
C ASN A 38 -6.30 -14.10 0.72
N THR A 39 -5.76 -13.65 -0.41
CA THR A 39 -5.11 -14.48 -1.44
C THR A 39 -3.70 -13.97 -1.72
N PRO A 40 -2.76 -14.05 -0.76
CA PRO A 40 -1.57 -13.22 -0.80
C PRO A 40 -0.61 -13.51 -1.96
N LYS A 41 -0.56 -14.76 -2.43
CA LYS A 41 0.20 -15.14 -3.63
C LYS A 41 -0.35 -14.47 -4.89
N LYS A 42 -1.69 -14.43 -5.03
CA LYS A 42 -2.38 -13.78 -6.15
C LYS A 42 -2.12 -12.27 -6.13
N LEU A 43 -2.26 -11.64 -4.97
CA LEU A 43 -1.98 -10.20 -4.83
C LEU A 43 -0.51 -9.89 -5.16
N ARG A 44 0.44 -10.72 -4.72
CA ARG A 44 1.86 -10.57 -5.09
C ARG A 44 2.06 -10.63 -6.60
N SER A 45 1.47 -11.62 -7.28
CA SER A 45 1.55 -11.75 -8.74
C SER A 45 1.01 -10.50 -9.43
N ILE A 46 -0.17 -10.03 -9.04
CA ILE A 46 -0.77 -8.80 -9.59
C ILE A 46 0.15 -7.59 -9.38
N LEU A 47 0.64 -7.37 -8.16
CA LEU A 47 1.55 -6.25 -7.88
C LEU A 47 2.84 -6.35 -8.67
N GLN A 48 3.41 -7.56 -8.83
CA GLN A 48 4.62 -7.76 -9.62
C GLN A 48 4.39 -7.52 -11.11
N GLU A 49 3.25 -7.95 -11.67
CA GLU A 49 2.85 -7.68 -13.05
C GLU A 49 2.76 -6.16 -13.31
N GLU A 50 2.19 -5.42 -12.37
CA GLU A 50 2.08 -3.95 -12.44
C GLU A 50 3.43 -3.25 -12.37
N ILE A 51 4.38 -3.79 -11.59
CA ILE A 51 5.76 -3.29 -11.51
C ILE A 51 6.53 -3.66 -12.79
N ASP A 52 6.37 -4.88 -13.29
CA ASP A 52 7.09 -5.40 -14.46
C ASP A 52 6.65 -4.72 -15.76
N ALA A 53 5.40 -4.24 -15.82
CA ALA A 53 4.82 -3.54 -16.96
C ALA A 53 5.24 -2.06 -17.09
N LEU A 54 6.00 -1.51 -16.13
CA LEU A 54 6.44 -0.12 -16.21
C LEU A 54 7.64 0.04 -17.14
N GLU A 55 7.57 1.09 -17.95
CA GLU A 55 8.69 1.52 -18.77
C GLU A 55 9.75 2.24 -17.94
N THR A 56 11.00 2.21 -18.43
CA THR A 56 12.12 2.93 -17.78
C THR A 56 11.80 4.42 -17.72
N ASP A 57 12.10 5.07 -16.59
CA ASP A 57 11.88 6.50 -16.33
C ASP A 57 10.42 6.98 -16.42
N GLN A 58 9.43 6.07 -16.44
CA GLN A 58 8.01 6.43 -16.44
C GLN A 58 7.58 7.09 -15.12
N TYR A 59 8.15 6.66 -13.99
CA TYR A 59 7.89 7.18 -12.65
C TYR A 59 9.19 7.27 -11.86
N ASP A 60 9.29 8.24 -10.95
CA ASP A 60 10.43 8.36 -10.03
C ASP A 60 10.44 7.26 -8.97
N ALA A 61 9.25 6.78 -8.56
CA ALA A 61 9.08 5.68 -7.61
C ALA A 61 7.66 5.09 -7.66
N ILE A 62 7.52 3.85 -7.20
CA ILE A 62 6.26 3.18 -6.93
C ILE A 62 6.01 3.20 -5.41
N LEU A 63 4.90 3.79 -4.99
CA LEU A 63 4.45 3.81 -3.61
C LEU A 63 3.53 2.60 -3.38
N LEU A 64 3.97 1.66 -2.55
CA LEU A 64 3.12 0.57 -2.08
C LEU A 64 2.36 1.06 -0.85
N VAL A 65 1.08 1.40 -1.01
CA VAL A 65 0.24 1.84 0.12
C VAL A 65 -0.35 0.62 0.81
N TYR A 66 0.56 -0.17 1.38
CA TYR A 66 0.31 -1.45 2.02
C TYR A 66 1.26 -1.62 3.20
N GLY A 67 0.82 -2.32 4.25
CA GLY A 67 1.72 -3.04 5.15
C GLY A 67 2.22 -4.34 4.51
N MET A 68 2.26 -5.44 5.27
CA MET A 68 2.55 -6.76 4.66
C MET A 68 1.34 -7.36 3.93
N CYS A 69 0.12 -6.96 4.31
CA CYS A 69 -1.17 -7.35 3.71
C CYS A 69 -1.19 -8.85 3.29
N GLY A 70 -1.08 -9.75 4.29
CA GLY A 70 -1.02 -11.20 4.08
C GLY A 70 0.33 -11.75 3.62
N THR A 71 1.41 -10.96 3.73
CA THR A 71 2.77 -11.18 3.16
C THR A 71 2.87 -10.99 1.64
N SER A 72 1.87 -10.38 1.01
CA SER A 72 1.89 -10.13 -0.44
C SER A 72 3.02 -9.23 -0.90
N THR A 73 3.42 -8.26 -0.08
CA THR A 73 4.52 -7.34 -0.43
C THR A 73 5.90 -7.97 -0.26
N VAL A 74 6.00 -9.08 0.47
CA VAL A 74 7.26 -9.83 0.64
C VAL A 74 7.62 -10.49 -0.69
N GLY A 75 8.84 -10.25 -1.16
CA GLY A 75 9.37 -10.83 -2.41
C GLY A 75 9.07 -10.03 -3.68
N LEU A 76 8.42 -8.86 -3.57
CA LEU A 76 8.33 -7.93 -4.70
C LEU A 76 9.71 -7.41 -5.10
N THR A 77 9.93 -7.29 -6.40
CA THR A 77 11.19 -6.79 -6.96
C THR A 77 10.93 -5.49 -7.71
N ALA A 78 11.69 -4.44 -7.38
CA ALA A 78 11.56 -3.09 -7.96
C ALA A 78 11.78 -3.01 -9.48
N ARG A 79 12.52 -3.98 -10.04
CA ARG A 79 13.01 -3.95 -11.42
C ARG A 79 13.77 -2.66 -11.72
N ARG A 80 13.17 -1.75 -12.47
CA ARG A 80 13.77 -0.48 -12.94
C ARG A 80 13.31 0.73 -12.14
N THR A 81 12.22 0.61 -11.38
CA THR A 81 11.59 1.72 -10.67
C THR A 81 11.63 1.46 -9.16
N PRO A 82 12.20 2.36 -8.34
CA PRO A 82 12.30 2.15 -6.89
C PRO A 82 10.93 1.88 -6.24
N LEU A 83 10.87 0.88 -5.36
CA LEU A 83 9.70 0.64 -4.50
C LEU A 83 9.87 1.38 -3.18
N VAL A 84 8.85 2.12 -2.79
CA VAL A 84 8.73 2.74 -1.47
C VAL A 84 7.61 2.02 -0.73
N ILE A 85 7.95 1.43 0.42
CA ILE A 85 7.02 0.66 1.25
C ILE A 85 7.03 1.18 2.69
N PRO A 86 5.85 1.36 3.32
CA PRO A 86 5.75 1.62 4.74
C PRO A 86 6.37 0.49 5.57
N ARG A 87 7.08 0.84 6.64
CA ARG A 87 7.53 -0.13 7.65
C ARG A 87 6.36 -0.51 8.56
N ALA A 88 5.42 -1.29 8.04
CA ALA A 88 4.19 -1.68 8.73
C ALA A 88 3.89 -3.16 8.50
N HIS A 89 3.54 -3.89 9.57
CA HIS A 89 3.14 -5.29 9.48
C HIS A 89 1.73 -5.44 8.91
N ASP A 90 0.84 -4.52 9.27
CA ASP A 90 -0.56 -4.54 8.87
C ASP A 90 -0.98 -3.20 8.24
N CYS A 91 -1.93 -3.26 7.31
CA CYS A 91 -2.51 -2.13 6.62
C CYS A 91 -3.30 -1.21 7.62
N ILE A 92 -3.78 -1.73 8.76
CA ILE A 92 -4.35 -0.97 9.89
C ILE A 92 -3.36 0.03 10.50
N SER A 93 -2.07 -0.28 10.54
CA SER A 93 -1.06 0.67 11.05
C SER A 93 -1.05 1.99 10.27
N LEU A 94 -1.42 1.95 8.98
CA LEU A 94 -1.52 3.14 8.13
C LEU A 94 -2.71 4.01 8.51
N TYR A 95 -3.88 3.41 8.79
CA TYR A 95 -5.05 4.17 9.28
C TYR A 95 -4.79 4.80 10.65
N LEU A 96 -4.12 4.08 11.55
CA LEU A 96 -3.79 4.60 12.87
C LEU A 96 -2.67 5.65 12.82
N GLY A 97 -1.97 5.77 11.68
CA GLY A 97 -0.84 6.66 11.49
C GLY A 97 0.38 6.34 12.36
N SER A 98 0.41 5.16 13.01
CA SER A 98 1.48 4.77 13.92
C SER A 98 1.49 3.27 14.17
N GLY A 99 2.66 2.65 13.97
CA GLY A 99 2.90 1.25 14.36
C GLY A 99 2.86 1.07 15.88
N GLN A 100 3.24 2.08 16.66
CA GLN A 100 3.12 2.04 18.12
C GLN A 100 1.66 2.01 18.55
N ARG A 101 0.80 2.86 17.97
CA ARG A 101 -0.65 2.86 18.28
C ARG A 101 -1.29 1.53 17.92
N TYR A 102 -0.88 0.94 16.79
CA TYR A 102 -1.30 -0.40 16.42
C TYR A 102 -0.90 -1.43 17.48
N GLN A 103 0.36 -1.42 17.91
CA GLN A 103 0.88 -2.36 18.91
C GLN A 103 0.16 -2.22 20.25
N GLU A 104 -0.03 -0.99 20.73
CA GLU A 104 -0.76 -0.71 21.97
C GLU A 104 -2.19 -1.24 21.95
N GLU A 105 -2.90 -1.09 20.82
CA GLU A 105 -4.25 -1.62 20.67
C GLU A 105 -4.26 -3.15 20.60
N PHE A 106 -3.31 -3.74 19.84
CA PHE A 106 -3.18 -5.18 19.72
C PHE A 106 -2.91 -5.85 21.07
N ASP A 107 -2.03 -5.26 21.90
CA ASP A 107 -1.66 -5.80 23.21
C ASP A 107 -2.81 -5.66 24.23
N ARG A 108 -3.57 -4.57 24.16
CA ARG A 108 -4.70 -4.32 25.08
C ARG A 108 -5.96 -5.08 24.70
N HIS A 109 -6.25 -5.16 23.40
CA HIS A 109 -7.48 -5.72 22.85
C HIS A 109 -7.14 -6.67 21.68
N PRO A 110 -6.58 -7.86 21.97
CA PRO A 110 -6.27 -8.81 20.92
C PRO A 110 -7.55 -9.22 20.18
N GLY A 111 -7.51 -9.21 18.84
CA GLY A 111 -8.65 -9.56 18.00
C GLY A 111 -9.63 -8.42 17.72
N THR A 112 -9.26 -7.16 17.97
CA THR A 112 -10.06 -5.98 17.56
C THR A 112 -10.48 -6.10 16.09
N TYR A 113 -11.79 -5.97 15.85
CA TYR A 113 -12.35 -5.93 14.51
C TYR A 113 -12.37 -4.50 14.01
N TRP A 114 -11.72 -4.26 12.87
CA TRP A 114 -11.57 -2.94 12.28
C TRP A 114 -12.60 -2.73 11.17
N TYR A 115 -13.31 -1.61 11.24
CA TYR A 115 -14.22 -1.17 10.18
C TYR A 115 -13.67 0.11 9.56
N SER A 116 -13.53 0.10 8.23
CA SER A 116 -13.29 1.29 7.44
C SER A 116 -14.56 1.64 6.69
N VAL A 117 -14.77 2.95 6.46
CA VAL A 117 -15.85 3.46 5.60
C VAL A 117 -15.43 3.55 4.13
N ASP A 118 -14.19 3.18 3.84
CA ASP A 118 -13.61 3.03 2.51
C ASP A 118 -13.86 1.60 1.97
#